data_AF-A0A7Y5LTR1-F1
#
_entry.id   AF-A0A7Y5LTR1-F1
#
_cell.length_a   1.000
_cell.length_b   1.000
_cell.length_c   1.000
_cell.angle_alpha   90.00
_cell.angle_beta   90.00
_cell.angle_gamma   90.00
#
_symmetry.space_group_name_H-M   'P 1'
#
loop_
_entity.id
_entity.type
_entity.pdbx_description
1 polymer ?
#
loop_
_entity_poly.entity_id
_entity_poly.type
_entity_poly.pdbx_seq_one_letter_code
_entity_poly.pdbx_strand_id
1 'polypeptide(L)'
;MILFWHAHIFSVIAWLVVHNKADRCVALVSASEDGQKLACVLKRLGFTVVEGSSSRYGFEALLALRSLKYKNHWILITPDGPKGPARTCKPGFASLAQMHTRYIHAVSLHTTNAWNLNSWDRAQIPKPFSKIGIQSTPIQLSEKSEIINTAERALHDH
;
A
#
# COMPACT_ATOMS: atom_id res chain seq x y z
N MET A 1 1.21 9.73 2.57
CA MET A 1 1.45 8.39 1.98
C MET A 1 0.91 7.35 2.95
N ILE A 2 0.27 6.29 2.47
CA ILE A 2 -0.30 5.24 3.31
C ILE A 2 0.52 3.96 3.14
N LEU A 3 0.98 3.40 4.25
CA LEU A 3 1.73 2.15 4.32
C LEU A 3 0.87 1.06 4.96
N PHE A 4 0.86 -0.14 4.39
CA PHE A 4 0.20 -1.31 4.98
C PHE A 4 0.84 -2.59 4.41
N TRP A 5 0.70 -3.72 5.11
CA TRP A 5 1.26 -5.00 4.64
C TRP A 5 0.58 -5.51 3.37
N HIS A 6 1.35 -6.19 2.51
CA HIS A 6 0.81 -6.84 1.32
C HIS A 6 -0.34 -7.79 1.66
N ALA A 7 -0.22 -8.49 2.79
CA ALA A 7 -1.23 -9.39 3.35
C ALA A 7 -2.62 -8.75 3.48
N HIS A 8 -2.71 -7.43 3.66
CA HIS A 8 -3.96 -6.71 3.91
C HIS A 8 -4.52 -5.99 2.67
N ILE A 9 -3.96 -6.21 1.47
CA ILE A 9 -4.42 -5.57 0.22
C ILE A 9 -5.94 -5.69 0.03
N PHE A 10 -6.50 -6.89 0.20
CA PHE A 10 -7.93 -7.09 -0.02
C PHE A 10 -8.78 -6.36 1.02
N SER A 11 -8.38 -6.37 2.29
CA SER A 11 -9.05 -5.63 3.35
C SER A 11 -9.00 -4.11 3.12
N VAL A 12 -7.85 -3.57 2.71
CA VAL A 12 -7.69 -2.14 2.41
C VAL A 12 -8.56 -1.75 1.20
N ILE A 13 -8.53 -2.51 0.11
CA ILE A 13 -9.36 -2.24 -1.07
C ILE A 13 -10.84 -2.31 -0.71
N ALA A 14 -11.28 -3.37 -0.02
CA ALA A 14 -12.68 -3.52 0.39
C ALA A 14 -13.14 -2.34 1.25
N TRP A 15 -12.34 -1.93 2.24
CA TRP A 15 -12.67 -0.81 3.10
C TRP A 15 -12.77 0.51 2.31
N LEU A 16 -11.81 0.79 1.43
CA LEU A 16 -11.79 2.01 0.62
C LEU A 16 -12.98 2.10 -0.34
N VAL A 17 -13.38 0.97 -0.95
CA VAL A 17 -14.52 0.91 -1.87
C VAL A 17 -15.82 1.12 -1.11
N VAL A 18 -16.04 0.40 0.00
CA VAL A 18 -17.27 0.52 0.82
C VAL A 18 -17.46 1.94 1.37
N HIS A 19 -16.37 2.65 1.66
CA HIS A 19 -16.42 4.02 2.20
C HIS A 19 -16.30 5.12 1.11
N ASN A 20 -16.41 4.77 -0.17
CA ASN A 20 -16.30 5.70 -1.31
C ASN A 20 -15.03 6.58 -1.25
N LYS A 21 -13.88 5.94 -1.03
CA LYS A 21 -12.55 6.59 -0.96
C LYS A 21 -11.60 6.14 -2.07
N ALA A 22 -12.01 5.20 -2.92
CA ALA A 22 -11.16 4.63 -3.97
C ALA A 22 -10.63 5.68 -4.95
N ASP A 23 -11.47 6.66 -5.31
CA ASP A 23 -11.16 7.80 -6.18
C ASP A 23 -10.06 8.72 -5.64
N ARG A 24 -9.85 8.70 -4.32
CA ARG A 24 -8.79 9.45 -3.64
C ARG A 24 -7.48 8.69 -3.56
N CYS A 25 -7.41 7.46 -4.04
CA CYS A 25 -6.23 6.62 -3.91
C CYS A 25 -5.52 6.47 -5.24
N VAL A 26 -4.19 6.49 -5.18
CA VAL A 26 -3.34 6.12 -6.30
C VAL A 26 -2.55 4.85 -5.95
N ALA A 27 -2.72 3.83 -6.79
CA ALA A 27 -2.04 2.55 -6.67
C ALA A 27 -0.95 2.44 -7.74
N LEU A 28 0.25 2.06 -7.32
CA LEU A 28 1.33 1.72 -8.23
C LEU A 28 1.26 0.23 -8.56
N VAL A 29 1.20 -0.10 -9.85
CA VAL A 29 1.05 -1.48 -10.31
C VAL A 29 2.14 -1.82 -11.32
N SER A 30 2.68 -3.04 -11.28
CA SER A 30 3.70 -3.51 -12.21
C SER A 30 3.18 -3.52 -13.66
N ALA A 31 4.06 -3.23 -14.64
CA ALA A 31 3.74 -3.35 -16.06
C ALA A 31 3.66 -4.81 -16.58
N SER A 32 3.85 -5.81 -15.70
CA SER A 32 3.66 -7.23 -16.03
C SER A 32 2.20 -7.54 -16.38
N GLU A 33 1.97 -8.66 -17.08
CA GLU A 33 0.62 -9.09 -17.48
C GLU A 33 -0.34 -9.18 -16.28
N ASP A 34 0.10 -9.79 -15.17
CA ASP A 34 -0.68 -9.87 -13.94
C ASP A 34 -0.91 -8.50 -13.30
N GLY A 35 0.05 -7.59 -13.44
CA GLY A 35 -0.10 -6.22 -12.99
C GLY A 35 -1.13 -5.45 -13.82
N GLN A 36 -1.20 -5.68 -15.13
CA GLN A 36 -2.22 -5.08 -15.98
C GLN A 36 -3.64 -5.60 -15.67
N LYS A 37 -3.77 -6.90 -15.36
CA LYS A 37 -5.04 -7.48 -14.88
C LYS A 37 -5.50 -6.80 -13.60
N LEU A 38 -4.59 -6.64 -12.63
CA LEU A 38 -4.87 -5.93 -11.38
C LEU A 38 -5.20 -4.45 -11.63
N ALA A 39 -4.47 -3.78 -12.52
CA ALA A 39 -4.73 -2.39 -12.89
C ALA A 39 -6.14 -2.21 -13.47
N CYS A 40 -6.60 -3.13 -14.32
CA CYS A 40 -7.96 -3.11 -14.86
C CYS A 40 -9.01 -3.22 -13.75
N VAL A 41 -8.83 -4.15 -12.80
CA VAL A 41 -9.73 -4.32 -11.65
C VAL A 41 -9.76 -3.07 -10.79
N LEU A 42 -8.60 -2.52 -10.43
CA LEU A 42 -8.50 -1.32 -9.60
C LEU A 42 -9.15 -0.09 -10.27
N LYS A 43 -8.92 0.11 -11.58
CA LYS A 43 -9.57 1.18 -12.34
C LYS A 43 -11.09 1.05 -12.32
N ARG A 44 -11.64 -0.16 -12.46
CA ARG A 44 -13.10 -0.42 -12.36
C ARG A 44 -13.66 -0.17 -10.95
N LEU A 45 -12.85 -0.37 -9.92
CA LEU A 45 -13.18 -0.05 -8.54
C LEU A 45 -13.02 1.45 -8.20
N GLY A 46 -12.66 2.29 -9.18
CA GLY A 46 -12.54 3.74 -9.03
C GLY A 46 -11.16 4.24 -8.61
N PHE A 47 -10.16 3.38 -8.51
CA PHE A 47 -8.80 3.79 -8.16
C PHE A 47 -8.10 4.48 -9.32
N THR A 48 -7.28 5.47 -8.99
CA THR A 48 -6.25 5.94 -9.91
C THR A 48 -5.11 4.93 -9.93
N VAL A 49 -4.68 4.50 -11.11
CA VAL A 49 -3.59 3.54 -11.27
C VAL A 49 -2.46 4.16 -12.06
N VAL A 50 -1.25 4.04 -11.53
CA VAL A 50 0.00 4.37 -12.23
C VAL A 50 0.76 3.07 -12.48
N GLU A 51 1.13 2.83 -13.74
CA GLU A 51 1.86 1.64 -14.14
C GLU A 51 3.37 1.91 -14.01
N GLY A 52 4.07 1.02 -13.32
CA GLY A 52 5.52 1.04 -13.19
C GLY A 52 6.15 0.00 -14.12
N SER A 53 6.95 0.45 -15.09
CA SER A 53 7.82 -0.46 -15.84
C SER A 53 8.91 -1.05 -14.94
N SER A 54 9.50 -2.16 -15.37
CA SER A 54 10.53 -2.97 -14.70
C SER A 54 11.52 -2.20 -13.81
N SER A 55 11.95 -2.81 -12.69
CA SER A 55 12.89 -2.41 -11.60
C SER A 55 13.63 -1.04 -11.62
N ARG A 56 14.00 -0.48 -12.77
CA ARG A 56 14.48 0.90 -12.93
C ARG A 56 13.35 1.94 -13.03
N TYR A 57 12.23 1.61 -13.68
CA TYR A 57 11.13 2.54 -13.92
C TYR A 57 10.06 2.56 -12.83
N GLY A 58 10.13 1.67 -11.83
CA GLY A 58 9.36 1.84 -10.60
C GLY A 58 9.63 3.22 -9.99
N PHE A 59 10.90 3.66 -9.99
CA PHE A 59 11.30 5.00 -9.56
C PHE A 59 10.69 6.12 -10.43
N GLU A 60 10.58 5.94 -11.74
CA GLU A 60 9.95 6.93 -12.63
C GLU A 60 8.43 7.01 -12.44
N ALA A 61 7.76 5.87 -12.28
CA ALA A 61 6.35 5.84 -11.96
C ALA A 61 6.06 6.47 -10.59
N LEU A 62 7.01 6.34 -9.66
CA LEU A 62 6.98 7.03 -8.38
C LEU A 62 7.23 8.53 -8.56
N LEU A 63 8.19 8.97 -9.38
CA LEU A 63 8.33 10.38 -9.75
C LEU A 63 7.06 10.94 -10.41
N ALA A 64 6.34 10.15 -11.20
CA ALA A 64 5.07 10.55 -11.80
C ALA A 64 4.00 10.85 -10.72
N LEU A 65 4.08 10.22 -9.54
CA LEU A 65 3.23 10.55 -8.38
C LEU A 65 3.51 11.95 -7.80
N ARG A 66 4.61 12.63 -8.17
CA ARG A 66 4.85 14.04 -7.80
C ARG A 66 4.03 15.02 -8.63
N SER A 67 3.42 14.58 -9.74
CA SER A 67 2.66 15.48 -10.59
C SER A 67 1.49 16.13 -9.82
N LEU A 68 1.15 17.37 -10.18
CA LEU A 68 0.03 18.13 -9.57
C LEU A 68 -1.28 17.33 -9.56
N LYS A 69 -1.45 16.46 -10.56
CA LYS A 69 -2.58 15.56 -10.73
C LYS A 69 -2.83 14.66 -9.51
N TYR A 70 -1.79 14.27 -8.79
CA TYR A 70 -1.89 13.34 -7.66
C TYR A 70 -1.68 13.99 -6.29
N LYS A 71 -1.54 15.33 -6.20
CA LYS A 71 -1.28 16.04 -4.93
C LYS A 71 -2.32 15.78 -3.84
N ASN A 72 -3.57 15.54 -4.21
CA ASN A 72 -4.66 15.30 -3.27
C ASN A 72 -4.98 13.81 -3.09
N HIS A 73 -4.15 12.91 -3.63
CA HIS A 73 -4.38 11.47 -3.56
C HIS A 73 -3.53 10.81 -2.47
N TRP A 74 -4.09 9.79 -1.84
CA TRP A 74 -3.37 8.88 -0.98
C TRP A 74 -2.59 7.88 -1.83
N ILE A 75 -1.26 7.97 -1.77
CA ILE A 75 -0.36 6.99 -2.37
C ILE A 75 -0.35 5.75 -1.48
N LEU A 76 -0.78 4.61 -2.02
CA LEU A 76 -0.81 3.31 -1.34
C LEU A 76 0.50 2.56 -1.59
N ILE A 77 1.20 2.16 -0.53
CA ILE A 77 2.46 1.40 -0.63
C ILE A 77 2.44 0.19 0.30
N THR A 78 2.87 -0.95 -0.22
CA THR A 78 3.16 -2.16 0.56
C THR A 78 4.67 -2.31 0.77
N PRO A 79 5.20 -2.05 1.97
CA PRO A 79 6.63 -1.88 2.20
C PRO A 79 7.41 -3.20 2.15
N ASP A 80 6.74 -4.34 2.30
CA ASP A 80 7.28 -5.69 2.14
C ASP A 80 7.50 -6.11 0.68
N GLY A 81 6.79 -5.45 -0.25
CA GLY A 81 6.98 -5.60 -1.69
C GLY A 81 6.70 -7.01 -2.22
N PRO A 82 6.69 -7.21 -3.56
CA PRO A 82 6.07 -8.39 -4.18
C PRO A 82 6.82 -9.72 -4.01
N LYS A 83 8.04 -9.70 -3.45
CA LYS A 83 8.93 -10.89 -3.36
C LYS A 83 9.23 -11.34 -1.93
N GLY A 84 8.60 -10.73 -0.93
CA GLY A 84 8.85 -11.01 0.48
C GLY A 84 10.27 -10.67 0.97
N PRO A 85 10.61 -11.03 2.22
CA PRO A 85 9.77 -11.75 3.18
C PRO A 85 8.53 -10.95 3.62
N ALA A 86 7.46 -11.68 3.98
CA ALA A 86 6.21 -11.08 4.43
C ALA A 86 6.41 -10.28 5.73
N ARG A 87 5.72 -9.14 5.83
CA ARG A 87 5.77 -8.28 7.03
C ARG A 87 7.17 -7.81 7.44
N THR A 88 8.02 -7.60 6.45
CA THR A 88 9.36 -7.02 6.61
C THR A 88 9.51 -5.84 5.68
N CYS A 89 9.75 -4.66 6.22
CA CYS A 89 9.89 -3.44 5.46
C CYS A 89 11.18 -3.44 4.62
N LYS A 90 11.06 -3.12 3.33
CA LYS A 90 12.19 -2.93 2.43
C LYS A 90 12.61 -1.46 2.38
N PRO A 91 13.90 -1.15 2.19
CA PRO A 91 14.39 0.23 2.19
C PRO A 91 13.84 1.08 1.04
N GLY A 92 13.29 0.45 0.00
CA GLY A 92 12.75 1.13 -1.18
C GLY A 92 11.71 2.19 -0.84
N PHE A 93 10.77 1.93 0.09
CA PHE A 93 9.72 2.91 0.39
C PHE A 93 10.23 4.12 1.19
N ALA A 94 11.27 3.98 2.02
CA ALA A 94 11.75 5.05 2.87
C ALA A 94 12.31 6.21 2.04
N SER A 95 13.06 5.89 0.97
CA SER A 95 13.55 6.90 0.03
C SER A 95 12.39 7.62 -0.68
N LEU A 96 11.32 6.89 -1.01
CA LEU A 96 10.12 7.48 -1.63
C LEU A 96 9.36 8.38 -0.68
N ALA A 97 9.20 7.95 0.56
CA ALA A 97 8.54 8.74 1.57
C ALA A 97 9.20 10.11 1.72
N GLN A 98 10.52 10.14 1.89
CA GLN A 98 11.30 11.37 2.05
C GLN A 98 11.19 12.29 0.82
N MET A 99 11.02 11.72 -0.37
CA MET A 99 10.87 12.48 -1.61
C MET A 99 9.46 13.06 -1.79
N HIS A 100 8.42 12.41 -1.27
CA HIS A 100 7.02 12.71 -1.60
C HIS A 100 6.25 13.42 -0.48
N THR A 101 6.68 13.27 0.77
CA THR A 101 5.91 13.76 1.90
C THR A 101 6.82 14.01 3.10
N ARG A 102 6.26 14.66 4.13
CA ARG A 102 6.87 14.82 5.45
C ARG A 102 6.38 13.77 6.45
N TYR A 103 5.24 13.12 6.16
CA TYR A 103 4.59 12.14 7.03
C TYR A 103 4.10 10.92 6.24
N ILE A 104 4.34 9.74 6.79
CA ILE A 104 3.68 8.49 6.38
C ILE A 104 2.60 8.16 7.39
N HIS A 105 1.49 7.60 6.92
CA HIS A 105 0.51 6.93 7.77
C HIS A 105 0.76 5.43 7.68
N ALA A 106 1.35 4.84 8.72
CA ALA A 106 1.38 3.40 8.86
C ALA A 106 -0.01 2.93 9.28
N VAL A 107 -0.59 2.03 8.50
CA VAL A 107 -1.94 1.55 8.69
C VAL A 107 -1.88 0.09 9.06
N SER A 108 -2.18 -0.18 10.33
CA SER A 108 -2.40 -1.52 10.85
C SER A 108 -3.90 -1.84 10.74
N LEU A 109 -4.20 -3.10 10.41
CA LEU A 109 -5.56 -3.55 10.17
C LEU A 109 -5.84 -4.83 10.95
N HIS A 110 -7.06 -4.92 11.45
CA HIS A 110 -7.61 -6.13 12.05
C HIS A 110 -8.92 -6.50 11.34
N THR A 111 -9.04 -7.75 10.89
CA THR A 111 -10.25 -8.26 10.25
C THR A 111 -10.85 -9.36 11.11
N THR A 112 -12.12 -9.26 11.49
CA THR A 112 -12.75 -10.23 12.42
C THR A 112 -12.84 -11.64 11.85
N ASN A 113 -12.96 -11.80 10.53
CA ASN A 113 -13.02 -13.09 9.88
C ASN A 113 -12.48 -12.97 8.45
N ALA A 114 -11.43 -13.73 8.14
CA ALA A 114 -10.77 -13.71 6.84
C ALA A 114 -10.41 -15.13 6.39
N TRP A 115 -10.34 -15.35 5.09
CA TRP A 115 -9.59 -16.46 4.52
C TRP A 115 -8.13 -16.06 4.41
N ASN A 116 -7.23 -16.88 4.93
CA ASN A 116 -5.79 -16.70 4.75
C ASN A 116 -5.35 -17.61 3.60
N LEU A 117 -4.81 -17.01 2.54
CA LEU A 117 -4.27 -17.77 1.41
C LEU A 117 -2.92 -18.39 1.78
N ASN A 118 -2.64 -19.56 1.22
CA ASN A 118 -1.33 -20.20 1.34
C ASN A 118 -0.34 -19.62 0.32
N SER A 119 -0.16 -18.30 0.37
CA SER A 119 0.77 -17.52 -0.44
C SER A 119 1.94 -17.03 0.41
N TRP A 120 3.03 -16.58 -0.24
CA TRP A 120 4.23 -16.12 0.47
C TRP A 120 3.94 -14.99 1.47
N ASP A 121 2.96 -14.14 1.16
CA ASP A 121 2.53 -12.99 1.96
C ASP A 121 1.39 -13.31 2.94
N ARG A 122 0.82 -14.52 2.88
CA ARG A 122 -0.36 -14.94 3.65
C ARG A 122 -1.53 -13.96 3.47
N ALA A 123 -1.85 -13.62 2.22
CA ALA A 123 -2.90 -12.67 1.90
C ALA A 123 -4.22 -13.00 2.61
N GLN A 124 -4.83 -11.97 3.20
CA GLN A 124 -6.07 -12.07 3.96
C GLN A 124 -7.22 -11.51 3.13
N ILE A 125 -8.19 -12.35 2.82
CA ILE A 125 -9.42 -11.95 2.14
C ILE A 125 -10.53 -11.85 3.19
N PRO A 126 -11.07 -10.65 3.46
CA PRO A 126 -12.18 -10.50 4.41
C PRO A 126 -13.39 -11.30 3.93
N LYS A 127 -13.96 -12.13 4.80
CA LYS A 127 -15.21 -12.84 4.48
C LYS A 127 -16.37 -11.84 4.43
N PRO A 128 -17.48 -12.17 3.72
CA PRO A 128 -18.69 -11.36 3.77
C PRO A 128 -19.12 -11.05 5.21
N PHE A 129 -19.57 -9.83 5.45
CA PHE A 129 -20.01 -9.31 6.76
C PHE A 129 -18.92 -9.25 7.86
N SER A 130 -17.64 -9.45 7.50
CA SER A 130 -16.53 -9.20 8.43
C SER A 130 -16.40 -7.71 8.76
N LYS A 131 -15.90 -7.42 9.96
CA LYS A 131 -15.55 -6.05 10.38
C LYS A 131 -14.06 -5.84 10.15
N ILE A 132 -13.72 -4.70 9.54
CA ILE A 132 -12.35 -4.28 9.29
C ILE A 132 -12.08 -3.08 10.19
N GLY A 133 -11.27 -3.29 11.24
CA GLY A 133 -10.71 -2.23 12.07
C GLY A 133 -9.46 -1.68 11.42
N ILE A 134 -9.32 -0.35 11.41
CA ILE A 134 -8.17 0.35 10.84
C ILE A 134 -7.62 1.28 11.91
N GLN A 135 -6.32 1.16 12.18
CA GLN A 135 -5.58 2.11 13.00
C GLN A 135 -4.51 2.77 12.15
N SER A 136 -4.45 4.10 12.21
CA SER A 136 -3.44 4.89 11.50
C SER A 136 -2.49 5.52 12.49
N THR A 137 -1.21 5.21 12.36
CA THR A 137 -0.13 5.80 13.13
C THR A 137 0.67 6.74 12.23
N PRO A 138 0.65 8.06 12.48
CA PRO A 138 1.47 9.00 11.72
C PRO A 138 2.94 8.86 12.11
N ILE A 139 3.80 8.77 11.11
CA ILE A 139 5.26 8.68 11.24
C ILE A 139 5.86 9.90 10.57
N GLN A 140 6.52 10.75 11.35
CA GLN A 140 7.31 11.84 10.83
C GLN A 140 8.59 11.29 10.20
N LEU A 141 8.95 11.79 9.02
CA LEU A 141 10.13 11.32 8.33
C LEU A 141 11.39 12.01 8.87
N SER A 142 12.30 11.17 9.35
CA SER A 142 13.65 11.50 9.83
C SER A 142 14.67 10.70 9.01
N GLU A 143 15.70 10.13 9.63
CA GLU A 143 16.70 9.28 8.98
C GLU A 143 16.09 8.00 8.39
N LYS A 144 16.63 7.51 7.27
CA LYS A 144 16.04 6.37 6.52
C LYS A 144 15.92 5.10 7.36
N SER A 145 16.94 4.79 8.15
CA SER A 145 16.98 3.61 9.02
C SER A 145 15.91 3.68 10.12
N GLU A 146 15.70 4.87 10.67
CA GLU A 146 14.70 5.13 11.71
C GLU A 146 13.27 5.01 11.16
N ILE A 147 13.03 5.48 9.93
CA ILE A 147 11.73 5.35 9.25
C ILE A 147 11.34 3.88 9.07
N ILE A 148 12.28 3.02 8.66
CA ILE A 148 12.02 1.60 8.42
C ILE A 148 11.63 0.91 9.71
N ASN A 149 12.44 1.04 10.76
CA ASN A 149 12.18 0.41 12.06
C ASN A 149 10.88 0.91 12.70
N THR A 150 10.59 2.21 12.59
CA THR A 150 9.37 2.80 13.12
C THR A 150 8.14 2.32 12.35
N ALA A 151 8.24 2.23 11.03
CA ALA A 151 7.17 1.70 10.20
C ALA A 151 6.89 0.22 10.49
N GLU A 152 7.92 -0.62 10.65
CA GLU A 152 7.71 -2.02 11.03
C GLU A 152 6.97 -2.14 12.36
N ARG A 153 7.41 -1.43 13.41
CA ARG A 153 6.73 -1.46 14.71
C ARG A 153 5.27 -1.02 14.59
N ALA A 154 5.03 0.14 13.97
CA ALA A 154 3.70 0.69 13.82
C ALA A 154 2.74 -0.21 12.99
N LEU A 155 3.29 -1.02 12.07
CA LEU A 155 2.51 -1.96 11.27
C LEU A 155 2.33 -3.33 11.94
N HIS A 156 3.14 -3.67 12.95
CA HIS A 156 3.04 -4.91 13.74
C HIS A 156 2.22 -4.75 15.01
N ASP A 157 2.06 -3.55 15.54
CA ASP A 157 1.27 -3.27 16.75
C ASP A 157 -0.22 -3.60 16.54
N HIS A 158 -0.60 -4.86 16.81
CA HIS A 158 -1.95 -5.39 17.06
C HIS A 158 -1.90 -6.69 17.88
#